data_AF-A0A2Z3JES8-F1
#
_entry.id   AF-A0A2Z3JES8-F1
#
_cell.length_a   1.000
_cell.length_b   1.000
_cell.length_c   1.000
_cell.angle_alpha   90.00
_cell.angle_beta   90.00
_cell.angle_gamma   90.00
#
_symmetry.space_group_name_H-M   'P 1'
#
loop_
_entity.id
_entity.type
_entity.pdbx_description
1 polymer ?
#
loop_
_entity_poly.entity_id
_entity_poly.type
_entity_poly.pdbx_seq_one_letter_code
_entity_poly.pdbx_strand_id
1 'polypeptide(L)' 'MKLEYKGRTIEADQADVNLPSAWGGRDDGPQGWIKVDGVDVTDQVAVEGGDLNTHVERAKALIDSGTI' A
#
# COMPACT_ATOMS: atom_id res chain seq x y z
N MET A 1 -10.12 -1.46 0.93
CA MET A 1 -10.37 0.00 0.92
C MET A 1 -10.42 0.51 -0.52
N LYS A 2 -11.31 1.46 -0.83
CA LYS A 2 -11.37 2.15 -2.13
C LYS A 2 -11.64 3.64 -1.90
N LEU A 3 -10.88 4.52 -2.56
CA LEU A 3 -11.04 5.97 -2.46
C LEU A 3 -10.67 6.66 -3.78
N GLU A 4 -11.16 7.88 -3.99
CA GLU A 4 -10.79 8.71 -5.14
C GLU A 4 -9.82 9.83 -4.71
N TYR A 5 -8.77 10.06 -5.51
CA TYR A 5 -7.78 11.10 -5.30
C TYR A 5 -7.37 11.73 -6.63
N LYS A 6 -7.59 13.05 -6.77
CA LYS A 6 -7.28 13.82 -8.01
C LYS A 6 -7.85 13.21 -9.30
N GLY A 7 -9.05 12.62 -9.22
CA GLY A 7 -9.71 11.97 -10.35
C GLY A 7 -9.20 10.55 -10.66
N ARG A 8 -8.33 10.00 -9.82
CA ARG A 8 -7.85 8.63 -9.90
C ARG A 8 -8.43 7.78 -8.77
N THR A 9 -8.65 6.51 -9.05
CA THR A 9 -9.18 5.54 -8.09
C THR A 9 -8.02 4.83 -7.42
N ILE A 10 -7.90 4.92 -6.10
CA ILE A 10 -6.97 4.13 -5.30
C ILE A 10 -7.74 2.99 -4.65
N GLU A 11 -7.34 1.77 -4.95
CA GLU A 11 -7.85 0.54 -4.34
C GLU A 11 -6.72 -0.09 -3.54
N ALA A 12 -6.98 -0.41 -2.28
CA ALA A 12 -5.96 -0.89 -1.37
C ALA A 12 -6.55 -1.95 -0.47
N ASP A 13 -5.89 -3.09 -0.32
CA ASP A 13 -6.27 -4.12 0.63
C ASP A 13 -5.02 -4.51 1.40
N GLN A 14 -5.10 -4.46 2.72
CA GLN A 14 -4.01 -4.89 3.58
C GLN A 14 -4.58 -5.94 4.52
N ALA A 15 -4.05 -7.15 4.42
CA ALA A 15 -4.33 -8.19 5.37
C ALA A 15 -3.54 -7.89 6.64
N ASP A 16 -4.25 -7.85 7.78
CA ASP A 16 -3.62 -7.86 9.09
C ASP A 16 -3.03 -9.26 9.29
N VAL A 17 -1.77 -9.43 8.91
CA VAL A 17 -1.03 -10.68 9.14
C VAL A 17 -0.66 -10.74 10.60
N ASN A 18 -1.56 -11.32 11.39
CA ASN A 18 -1.29 -11.69 12.78
C ASN A 18 -0.30 -12.88 12.78
N LEU A 19 0.97 -12.62 12.50
CA LEU A 19 2.00 -13.64 12.46
C LEU A 19 2.28 -14.15 13.89
N PRO A 20 2.45 -15.47 14.09
CA PRO A 20 2.85 -16.02 15.38
C PRO A 20 4.16 -15.38 15.86
N SER A 21 4.23 -14.96 17.13
CA SER A 21 5.37 -14.18 17.68
C SER A 21 6.76 -14.81 17.47
N ALA A 22 6.83 -16.12 17.23
CA ALA A 22 8.07 -16.83 16.86
C ALA A 22 8.67 -16.41 15.51
N TRP A 23 7.93 -15.66 14.70
CA TRP A 23 8.34 -15.11 13.40
C TRP A 23 8.74 -13.63 13.50
N GLY A 24 8.85 -13.08 14.73
CA GLY A 24 9.07 -11.66 15.05
C GLY A 24 10.41 -11.06 14.62
N GLY A 25 11.01 -11.55 13.54
CA GLY A 25 12.15 -10.98 12.84
C GLY A 25 12.05 -11.05 11.32
N ARG A 26 10.95 -11.56 10.75
CA ARG A 26 10.59 -11.25 9.36
C ARG A 26 9.61 -10.08 9.40
N ASP A 27 10.15 -8.87 9.32
CA ASP A 27 9.42 -7.70 8.85
C ASP A 27 9.08 -7.93 7.36
N ASP A 28 8.24 -8.92 7.10
CA ASP A 28 7.53 -9.01 5.83
C ASP A 28 6.62 -7.77 5.87
N GLY A 29 6.98 -6.73 5.11
CA GLY A 29 6.19 -5.50 4.98
C GLY A 29 4.72 -5.79 4.67
N PRO A 30 3.86 -4.76 4.55
CA PRO A 30 2.41 -4.94 4.37
C PRO A 30 2.06 -6.13 3.46
N GLN A 31 1.44 -7.17 4.01
CA GLN A 31 0.86 -8.22 3.20
C GLN A 31 -0.45 -7.68 2.63
N GLY A 32 -0.37 -7.11 1.44
CA GLY A 32 -1.45 -6.37 0.82
C GLY A 32 -1.13 -5.98 -0.61
N TRP A 33 -2.09 -5.35 -1.26
CA TRP A 33 -1.93 -4.78 -2.59
C TRP A 33 -2.46 -3.36 -2.62
N ILE A 34 -1.85 -2.53 -3.46
CA ILE A 34 -2.31 -1.20 -3.81
C ILE A 34 -2.38 -1.06 -5.32
N LYS A 35 -3.52 -0.55 -5.79
CA LYS A 35 -3.78 -0.27 -7.19
C LYS A 35 -4.24 1.16 -7.37
N VAL A 36 -3.76 1.78 -8.43
CA VAL A 36 -4.21 3.11 -8.88
C VAL A 36 -4.78 2.95 -10.29
N ASP A 37 -6.06 3.28 -10.47
CA ASP A 37 -6.80 3.07 -11.71
C ASP A 37 -6.68 1.62 -12.25
N GLY A 38 -6.57 0.65 -11.34
CA GLY A 38 -6.37 -0.77 -11.65
C GLY A 38 -4.92 -1.19 -11.90
N VAL A 39 -3.97 -0.26 -11.96
CA VAL A 39 -2.52 -0.54 -12.09
C VAL A 39 -1.94 -0.88 -10.72
N ASP A 40 -1.30 -2.03 -10.59
CA ASP A 40 -0.61 -2.44 -9.37
C ASP A 40 0.64 -1.60 -9.15
N VAL A 41 0.69 -0.89 -8.02
CA VAL A 41 1.85 -0.08 -7.60
C VAL A 41 2.37 -0.49 -6.22
N THR A 42 2.00 -1.69 -5.76
CA THR A 42 2.32 -2.22 -4.42
C THR A 42 3.82 -2.13 -4.14
N ASP A 43 4.66 -2.58 -5.06
CA ASP A 43 6.12 -2.55 -4.91
C ASP A 43 6.71 -1.13 -4.85
N GLN A 44 6.04 -0.16 -5.48
CA GLN A 44 6.49 1.24 -5.50
C GLN A 44 6.16 1.98 -4.20
N VAL A 45 5.10 1.55 -3.51
CA VAL A 45 4.65 2.15 -2.25
C VAL A 45 5.07 1.34 -1.02
N ALA A 46 5.59 0.13 -1.19
CA ALA A 46 5.96 -0.77 -0.11
C ALA A 46 6.98 -0.11 0.84
N VAL A 47 6.64 -0.09 2.12
CA VAL A 47 7.51 0.39 3.21
C VAL A 47 7.40 -0.60 4.36
N GLU A 48 8.54 -0.98 4.92
CA GLU A 48 8.66 -1.85 6.09
C GLU A 48 7.87 -1.28 7.28
N GLY A 49 7.05 -2.12 7.92
CA GLY A 49 6.19 -1.72 9.04
C GLY A 49 5.12 -0.68 8.73
N GLY A 50 4.92 -0.31 7.45
CA GLY A 50 3.89 0.64 7.06
C GLY A 50 2.48 0.07 7.24
N ASP A 51 1.56 0.90 7.71
CA ASP A 51 0.14 0.59 7.70
C ASP A 51 -0.52 0.97 6.36
N LEU A 52 -1.80 0.61 6.22
CA LEU A 52 -2.59 0.87 5.02
C LEU A 52 -2.63 2.35 4.66
N ASN A 53 -2.71 3.22 5.66
CA ASN A 53 -2.74 4.66 5.43
C ASN A 53 -1.39 5.14 4.88
N THR A 54 -0.28 4.62 5.40
CA THR A 54 1.07 4.95 4.94
C THR A 54 1.26 4.63 3.46
N HIS A 55 0.82 3.44 3.01
CA HIS A 55 0.93 3.10 1.58
C HIS A 55 -0.05 3.87 0.71
N VAL A 56 -1.24 4.19 1.22
CA VAL A 56 -2.19 5.08 0.52
C VAL A 56 -1.58 6.48 0.33
N GLU A 57 -0.93 7.05 1.34
CA GLU A 57 -0.25 8.36 1.21
C GLU A 57 0.91 8.29 0.21
N ARG A 58 1.66 7.18 0.17
CA ARG A 58 2.68 6.95 -0.86
C ARG A 58 2.08 6.82 -2.26
N ALA A 59 0.93 6.16 -2.41
CA ALA A 59 0.22 6.09 -3.69
C ALA A 59 -0.24 7.48 -4.16
N LYS A 60 -0.71 8.34 -3.24
CA LYS A 60 -1.00 9.75 -3.55
C LYS A 60 0.25 10.50 -3.99
N ALA A 61 1.39 10.29 -3.33
CA ALA A 61 2.66 10.90 -3.73
C ALA A 61 3.11 10.47 -5.14
N LEU A 62 2.88 9.21 -5.53
CA LEU A 62 3.14 8.74 -6.90
C LEU A 62 2.26 9.49 -7.91
N ILE A 63 0.98 9.67 -7.62
CA ILE A 63 0.05 10.48 -8.45
C ILE A 63 0.53 11.93 -8.53
N ASP A 64 0.96 12.51 -7.41
CA ASP A 64 1.41 13.91 -7.33
C ASP A 64 2.70 14.18 -8.10
N SER A 65 3.59 13.19 -8.12
CA SER A 65 4.85 13.25 -8.89
C SER A 65 4.65 13.02 -10.39
N GLY A 66 3.46 12.56 -10.82
CA GLY A 66 3.20 12.15 -12.19
C GLY A 66 3.93 10.86 -12.60
N THR A 67 4.42 10.08 -11.62
CA THR A 67 5.03 8.76 -11.86
C THR A 67 4.00 7.77 -12.41
N ILE A 68 2.74 7.94 -12.00
CA ILE A 68 1.58 7.21 -12.48
C ILE A 68 0.49 8.16 -12.95
#